data_AF-A0A8T5A6R4-F1
#
_entry.id   AF-A0A8T5A6R4-F1
#
_cell.length_a   1.000
_cell.length_b   1.000
_cell.length_c   1.000
_cell.angle_alpha   90.00
_cell.angle_beta   90.00
_cell.angle_gamma   90.00
#
_symmetry.space_group_name_H-M   'P 1'
#
loop_
_entity.id
_entity.type
_entity.pdbx_description
1 polymer ?
#
loop_
_entity_poly.entity_id
_entity_poly.type
_entity_poly.pdbx_seq_one_letter_code
_entity_poly.pdbx_strand_id
1 'polypeptide(L)'
;MSDSLSKDAEFKTSRINPKFRYEVVKVPGGENLLHCFQCGTCTSDCPVARFSEKYRPRLIIRMAQLGLKERVLNSDFLWLCASCFTCTDRCPQGIEVASVIRALKNMAAMEGRIPDVFKVILGNLLKTGYIYEIPESRVRRREALGLPPLPKVNIEGLAKSLQNLDIKRFLEVSAQKSSEAKIWV
;
A
#
# COMPACT_ATOMS: atom_id res chain seq x y z
N MET A 1 25.58 0.19 -14.56
CA MET A 1 26.29 0.25 -13.26
C MET A 1 26.58 1.70 -12.91
N SER A 2 25.57 2.41 -12.40
CA SER A 2 25.74 3.75 -11.82
C SER A 2 24.99 3.77 -10.49
N ASP A 3 25.80 3.78 -9.46
CA ASP A 3 25.54 3.79 -8.03
C ASP A 3 24.56 4.92 -7.63
N SER A 4 23.41 4.57 -7.05
CA SER A 4 22.52 5.54 -6.37
C SER A 4 21.86 4.96 -5.12
N LEU A 5 22.52 3.98 -4.50
CA LEU A 5 22.37 3.77 -3.06
C LEU A 5 23.46 4.60 -2.41
N SER A 6 23.13 5.87 -2.18
CA SER A 6 23.92 6.79 -1.37
C SER A 6 24.42 6.06 -0.11
N LYS A 7 25.73 5.85 -0.06
CA LYS A 7 26.42 5.05 0.96
C LYS A 7 26.36 5.63 2.38
N ASP A 8 25.87 6.86 2.58
CA ASP A 8 26.06 7.55 3.86
C ASP A 8 24.81 8.29 4.38
N ALA A 9 23.64 7.64 4.36
CA ALA A 9 22.57 8.07 5.26
C ALA A 9 22.86 7.54 6.68
N GLU A 10 23.65 8.30 7.45
CA GLU A 10 24.03 8.03 8.84
C GLU A 10 22.88 7.38 9.64
N PHE A 11 23.05 6.10 10.02
CA PHE A 11 22.04 5.33 10.75
C PHE A 11 22.00 5.77 12.21
N LYS A 12 21.16 6.76 12.51
CA LYS A 12 20.99 7.25 13.89
C LYS A 12 20.06 6.32 14.67
N THR A 13 20.59 5.74 15.75
CA THR A 13 19.82 4.90 16.70
C THR A 13 18.61 5.62 17.27
N SER A 14 18.65 6.96 17.37
CA SER A 14 17.53 7.80 17.79
C SER A 14 16.28 7.71 16.91
N ARG A 15 16.39 7.18 15.69
CA ARG A 15 15.26 6.98 14.76
C ARG A 15 14.58 5.62 14.93
N ILE A 16 15.07 4.76 15.82
CA ILE A 16 14.47 3.46 16.12
C ILE A 16 13.40 3.66 17.19
N ASN A 17 12.17 3.20 16.92
CA ASN A 17 11.11 3.13 17.92
C ASN A 17 10.82 1.65 18.26
N PRO A 18 11.37 1.10 19.36
CA PRO A 18 11.14 -0.28 19.76
C PRO A 18 9.67 -0.62 20.05
N LYS A 19 8.82 0.39 20.29
CA LYS A 19 7.38 0.19 20.52
C LYS A 19 6.60 -0.03 19.24
N PHE A 20 7.14 0.35 18.08
CA PHE A 20 6.45 0.26 16.79
C PHE A 20 5.99 -1.16 16.46
N ARG A 21 6.77 -2.19 16.79
CA ARG A 21 6.34 -3.59 16.59
C ARG A 21 5.05 -3.93 17.34
N TYR A 22 4.82 -3.35 18.52
CA TYR A 22 3.59 -3.54 19.28
C TYR A 22 2.45 -2.67 18.76
N GLU A 23 2.76 -1.51 18.17
CA GLU A 23 1.76 -0.71 17.44
C GLU A 23 1.22 -1.49 16.24
N VAL A 24 2.10 -2.13 15.45
CA VAL A 24 1.69 -2.96 14.30
C VAL A 24 0.83 -4.15 14.74
N VAL A 25 1.19 -4.83 15.84
CA VAL A 25 0.41 -5.97 16.38
C VAL A 25 -1.04 -5.60 16.75
N LYS A 26 -1.29 -4.34 17.10
CA LYS A 26 -2.64 -3.85 17.43
C LYS A 26 -3.49 -3.54 16.19
N VAL A 27 -2.88 -3.47 15.01
CA VAL A 27 -3.60 -3.19 13.76
C VAL A 27 -4.14 -4.51 13.20
N PRO A 28 -5.41 -4.56 12.75
CA PRO A 28 -5.99 -5.77 12.16
C PRO A 28 -5.14 -6.35 11.02
N GLY A 29 -4.69 -7.59 11.18
CA GLY A 29 -3.77 -8.27 10.28
C GLY A 29 -2.29 -8.19 10.67
N GLY A 30 -1.94 -7.52 11.77
CA GLY A 30 -0.59 -7.38 12.30
C GLY A 30 -0.24 -8.33 13.45
N GLU A 31 -1.19 -9.12 13.93
CA GLU A 31 -1.18 -9.82 15.22
C GLU A 31 0.04 -10.76 15.38
N ASN A 32 0.38 -11.49 14.31
CA ASN A 32 1.43 -12.50 14.30
C ASN A 32 2.81 -11.97 13.87
N LEU A 33 3.02 -10.65 13.79
CA LEU A 33 4.30 -10.05 13.39
C LEU A 33 5.49 -10.57 14.21
N LEU A 34 5.30 -10.75 15.51
CA LEU A 34 6.37 -11.09 16.44
C LEU A 34 6.87 -12.54 16.31
N HIS A 35 6.09 -13.43 15.69
CA HIS A 35 6.48 -14.83 15.48
C HIS A 35 7.51 -14.99 14.34
N CYS A 36 7.78 -13.93 13.56
CA CYS A 36 8.68 -14.05 12.42
C CYS A 36 10.13 -14.27 12.86
N PHE A 37 10.66 -15.46 12.58
CA PHE A 37 12.07 -15.85 12.75
C PHE A 37 12.96 -15.63 11.51
N GLN A 38 12.48 -14.87 10.50
CA GLN A 38 13.28 -14.45 9.34
C GLN A 38 13.78 -15.55 8.36
N CYS A 39 13.08 -16.67 8.21
CA CYS A 39 13.46 -17.75 7.26
C CYS A 39 13.60 -17.31 5.79
N GLY A 40 12.78 -16.37 5.31
CA GLY A 40 12.84 -15.86 3.93
C GLY A 40 11.91 -16.50 2.92
N THR A 41 11.12 -17.52 3.28
CA THR A 41 10.13 -18.16 2.40
C THR A 41 9.24 -17.13 1.68
N CYS A 42 8.74 -16.14 2.42
CA CYS A 42 7.90 -15.08 1.86
C CYS A 42 8.58 -14.28 0.74
N THR A 43 9.90 -14.12 0.79
CA THR A 43 10.67 -13.43 -0.25
C THR A 43 10.92 -14.35 -1.44
N SER A 44 11.30 -15.61 -1.18
CA SER A 44 11.59 -16.60 -2.23
C SER A 44 10.36 -16.89 -3.09
N ASP A 45 9.18 -16.97 -2.49
CA ASP A 45 7.92 -17.24 -3.20
C ASP A 45 7.29 -16.01 -3.84
N CYS A 46 7.80 -14.82 -3.57
CA CYS A 46 7.13 -13.60 -4.01
C CYS A 46 7.38 -13.33 -5.50
N PRO A 47 6.31 -13.24 -6.33
CA PRO A 47 6.46 -12.93 -7.74
C PRO A 47 7.02 -11.51 -7.95
N VAL A 48 6.71 -10.56 -7.07
CA VAL A 48 7.22 -9.19 -7.13
C VAL A 48 8.71 -9.14 -6.78
N ALA A 49 9.15 -9.92 -5.78
CA ALA A 49 10.56 -9.97 -5.40
C ALA A 49 11.44 -10.57 -6.50
N ARG A 50 10.88 -11.45 -7.35
CA ARG A 50 11.57 -12.01 -8.52
C ARG A 50 12.00 -10.95 -9.54
N PHE A 51 11.17 -9.91 -9.73
CA PHE A 51 11.41 -8.86 -10.74
C PHE A 51 11.88 -7.52 -10.15
N SER A 52 11.79 -7.36 -8.83
CA SER A 52 12.28 -6.18 -8.13
C SER A 52 13.55 -6.52 -7.36
N GLU A 53 14.61 -5.74 -7.54
CA GLU A 53 15.83 -5.90 -6.74
C GLU A 53 15.65 -5.48 -5.28
N LYS A 54 14.70 -4.55 -5.02
CA LYS A 54 14.53 -3.88 -3.72
C LYS A 54 13.36 -4.43 -2.91
N TYR A 55 12.30 -4.94 -3.56
CA TYR A 55 11.14 -5.47 -2.84
C TYR A 55 11.43 -6.82 -2.21
N ARG A 56 11.48 -6.87 -0.88
CA ARG A 56 11.72 -8.08 -0.10
C ARG A 56 10.74 -8.11 1.09
N PRO A 57 9.65 -8.90 1.05
CA PRO A 57 8.66 -8.90 2.13
C PRO A 57 9.29 -9.30 3.48
N ARG A 58 10.28 -10.20 3.50
CA ARG A 58 11.06 -10.50 4.72
C ARG A 58 11.68 -9.26 5.35
N LEU A 59 12.26 -8.36 4.53
CA LEU A 59 12.90 -7.14 5.04
C LEU A 59 11.86 -6.15 5.57
N ILE A 60 10.69 -6.04 4.94
CA ILE A 60 9.58 -5.21 5.44
C ILE A 60 9.17 -5.68 6.84
N ILE A 61 8.95 -6.98 7.01
CA ILE A 61 8.65 -7.59 8.31
C ILE A 61 9.76 -7.32 9.33
N ARG A 62 11.03 -7.49 8.93
CA ARG A 62 12.17 -7.26 9.83
C ARG A 62 12.27 -5.81 10.28
N MET A 63 12.07 -4.88 9.36
CA MET A 63 12.12 -3.45 9.68
C MET A 63 10.99 -3.08 10.66
N ALA A 64 9.80 -3.66 10.51
CA ALA A 64 8.72 -3.49 11.48
C ALA A 64 9.07 -4.06 12.86
N GLN A 65 9.63 -5.27 12.92
CA GLN A 65 10.10 -5.89 14.18
C GLN A 65 11.21 -5.07 14.88
N LEU A 66 12.12 -4.48 14.11
CA LEU A 66 13.24 -3.68 14.61
C LEU A 66 12.82 -2.25 15.01
N GLY A 67 11.58 -1.84 14.73
CA GLY A 67 11.13 -0.50 15.09
C GLY A 67 11.54 0.60 14.10
N LEU A 68 11.89 0.24 12.86
CA LEU A 68 12.31 1.16 11.81
C LEU A 68 11.11 1.82 11.11
N LYS A 69 10.19 2.39 11.90
CA LYS A 69 8.91 2.96 11.45
C LYS A 69 9.06 3.86 10.23
N GLU A 70 9.90 4.89 10.34
CA GLU A 70 10.11 5.88 9.28
C GLU A 70 10.63 5.26 7.99
N ARG A 71 11.47 4.22 8.10
CA ARG A 71 12.02 3.55 6.92
C ARG A 71 10.97 2.69 6.22
N VAL A 72 10.08 2.04 6.96
CA VAL A 72 9.02 1.19 6.40
C VAL A 72 7.92 2.03 5.79
N LEU A 73 7.39 3.00 6.55
CA LEU A 73 6.20 3.75 6.15
C LEU A 73 6.47 4.77 5.04
N ASN A 74 7.72 5.25 4.88
CA ASN A 74 8.13 6.09 3.75
C ASN A 74 8.62 5.30 2.52
N SER A 75 8.60 3.96 2.56
CA SER A 75 9.14 3.17 1.46
C SER A 75 8.13 2.99 0.34
N ASP A 76 8.47 3.42 -0.88
CA ASP A 76 7.68 3.12 -2.08
C ASP A 76 7.53 1.61 -2.32
N PHE A 77 8.52 0.82 -1.88
CA PHE A 77 8.47 -0.64 -1.99
C PHE A 77 7.36 -1.26 -1.14
N LEU A 78 6.89 -0.59 -0.08
CA LEU A 78 5.74 -1.07 0.70
C LEU A 78 4.50 -1.27 -0.18
N TRP A 79 4.33 -0.41 -1.19
CA TRP A 79 3.18 -0.39 -2.08
C TRP A 79 3.22 -1.43 -3.20
N LEU A 80 4.38 -2.04 -3.47
CA LEU A 80 4.55 -3.05 -4.54
C LEU A 80 3.91 -4.41 -4.22
N CYS A 81 3.52 -4.65 -2.97
CA CYS A 81 2.83 -5.89 -2.62
C CYS A 81 1.52 -6.04 -3.40
N ALA A 82 1.44 -7.09 -4.22
CA ALA A 82 0.27 -7.41 -5.04
C ALA A 82 -0.87 -8.10 -4.26
N SER A 83 -0.69 -8.36 -2.96
CA SER A 83 -1.69 -9.04 -2.12
C SER A 83 -2.16 -10.39 -2.70
N CYS A 84 -1.23 -11.19 -3.23
CA CYS A 84 -1.53 -12.53 -3.78
C CYS A 84 -1.57 -13.65 -2.73
N PHE A 85 -1.23 -13.34 -1.47
CA PHE A 85 -1.28 -14.26 -0.31
C PHE A 85 -0.37 -15.51 -0.35
N THR A 86 0.42 -15.75 -1.41
CA THR A 86 1.35 -16.90 -1.46
C THR A 86 2.30 -16.98 -0.26
N CYS A 87 2.75 -15.82 0.25
CA CYS A 87 3.63 -15.75 1.42
C CYS A 87 2.93 -16.06 2.74
N THR A 88 1.61 -15.87 2.82
CA THR A 88 0.78 -16.31 3.94
C THR A 88 0.74 -17.85 3.93
N ASP A 89 0.34 -18.44 2.80
CA ASP A 89 0.11 -19.90 2.70
C ASP A 89 1.37 -20.71 2.98
N ARG A 90 2.53 -20.16 2.61
CA ARG A 90 3.82 -20.83 2.75
C ARG A 90 4.58 -20.49 4.02
N CYS A 91 4.04 -19.64 4.89
CA CYS A 91 4.77 -19.24 6.09
C CYS A 91 4.88 -20.42 7.09
N PRO A 92 6.08 -20.91 7.43
CA PRO A 92 6.25 -22.01 8.39
C PRO A 92 5.93 -21.60 9.84
N GLN A 93 5.65 -20.32 10.10
CA GLN A 93 5.21 -19.80 11.40
C GLN A 93 3.74 -19.35 11.39
N GLY A 94 3.00 -19.60 10.30
CA GLY A 94 1.59 -19.22 10.19
C GLY A 94 1.35 -17.70 10.24
N ILE A 95 2.32 -16.91 9.77
CA ILE A 95 2.21 -15.46 9.75
C ILE A 95 1.46 -15.03 8.49
N GLU A 96 0.43 -14.24 8.69
CA GLU A 96 -0.31 -13.56 7.63
C GLU A 96 0.50 -12.40 7.02
N VAL A 97 1.62 -12.70 6.35
CA VAL A 97 2.60 -11.71 5.87
C VAL A 97 1.94 -10.65 4.97
N ALA A 98 1.02 -11.05 4.09
CA ALA A 98 0.28 -10.12 3.25
C ALA A 98 -0.59 -9.16 4.09
N SER A 99 -1.24 -9.67 5.14
CA SER A 99 -2.04 -8.87 6.07
C SER A 99 -1.19 -7.92 6.90
N VAL A 100 0.01 -8.33 7.33
CA VAL A 100 0.95 -7.44 8.04
C VAL A 100 1.38 -6.29 7.12
N ILE A 101 1.67 -6.58 5.85
CA ILE A 101 2.00 -5.55 4.86
C ILE A 101 0.80 -4.61 4.64
N ARG A 102 -0.43 -5.14 4.58
CA ARG A 102 -1.66 -4.32 4.51
C ARG A 102 -1.83 -3.44 5.75
N ALA A 103 -1.57 -3.96 6.95
CA ALA A 103 -1.58 -3.18 8.18
C ALA A 103 -0.57 -2.01 8.12
N LEU A 104 0.65 -2.27 7.64
CA LEU A 104 1.66 -1.23 7.43
C LEU A 104 1.23 -0.19 6.37
N LYS A 105 0.61 -0.62 5.26
CA LYS A 105 0.02 0.31 4.26
C LYS A 105 -1.05 1.20 4.89
N ASN A 106 -1.91 0.64 5.74
CA ASN A 106 -2.93 1.41 6.45
C ASN A 106 -2.30 2.43 7.40
N MET A 107 -1.29 2.04 8.18
CA MET A 107 -0.55 2.98 9.04
C MET A 107 0.10 4.10 8.23
N ALA A 108 0.73 3.78 7.09
CA ALA A 108 1.32 4.77 6.19
C ALA A 108 0.24 5.74 5.65
N ALA A 109 -0.90 5.22 5.21
CA ALA A 109 -2.02 6.02 4.74
C ALA A 109 -2.56 6.94 5.84
N MET A 110 -2.74 6.43 7.06
CA MET A 110 -3.12 7.20 8.26
C MET A 110 -2.09 8.25 8.66
N GLU A 111 -0.90 8.28 8.05
CA GLU A 111 0.11 9.32 8.23
C GLU A 111 0.28 10.19 6.97
N GLY A 112 -0.62 10.06 5.99
CA GLY A 112 -0.58 10.84 4.74
C GLY A 112 0.44 10.33 3.71
N ARG A 113 1.09 9.19 3.97
CA ARG A 113 2.13 8.59 3.10
C ARG A 113 1.52 7.64 2.06
N ILE A 114 0.37 8.03 1.50
CA ILE A 114 -0.35 7.26 0.49
C ILE A 114 0.00 7.76 -0.93
N PRO A 115 0.31 6.86 -1.88
CA PRO A 115 0.56 7.24 -3.26
C PRO A 115 -0.61 7.99 -3.90
N ASP A 116 -0.31 8.98 -4.73
CA ASP A 116 -1.32 9.88 -5.31
C ASP A 116 -2.37 9.16 -6.16
N VAL A 117 -2.00 8.05 -6.81
CA VAL A 117 -2.93 7.22 -7.59
C VAL A 117 -4.15 6.79 -6.76
N PHE A 118 -3.97 6.49 -5.47
CA PHE A 118 -5.09 6.10 -4.60
C PHE A 118 -5.98 7.30 -4.23
N LYS A 119 -5.41 8.51 -4.15
CA LYS A 119 -6.18 9.74 -3.92
C LYS A 119 -7.06 10.05 -5.13
N VAL A 120 -6.50 9.88 -6.34
CA VAL A 120 -7.26 10.02 -7.60
C VAL A 120 -8.38 9.01 -7.68
N ILE A 121 -8.10 7.72 -7.40
CA ILE A 121 -9.12 6.66 -7.36
C ILE A 121 -10.23 7.00 -6.35
N LEU A 122 -9.87 7.47 -5.16
CA LEU A 122 -10.83 7.85 -4.13
C LEU A 122 -11.68 9.05 -4.57
N GLY A 123 -11.07 10.07 -5.19
CA GLY A 123 -11.78 11.22 -5.74
C GLY A 123 -12.79 10.82 -6.81
N ASN A 124 -12.39 9.92 -7.73
CA ASN A 124 -13.29 9.39 -8.76
C ASN A 124 -14.46 8.61 -8.14
N LEU A 125 -14.17 7.78 -7.13
CA LEU A 125 -15.18 6.99 -6.42
C LEU A 125 -16.24 7.89 -5.76
N LEU A 126 -15.82 8.96 -5.09
CA LEU A 126 -16.74 9.88 -4.42
C LEU A 126 -17.54 10.74 -5.41
N LYS A 127 -16.94 11.09 -6.56
CA LYS A 127 -17.59 11.92 -7.59
C LYS A 127 -18.56 11.12 -8.47
N THR A 128 -18.15 9.93 -8.89
CA THR A 128 -18.83 9.16 -9.96
C THR A 128 -19.38 7.83 -9.49
N GLY A 129 -18.97 7.34 -8.32
CA GLY A 129 -19.26 5.98 -7.87
C GLY A 129 -18.34 4.91 -8.49
N TYR A 130 -17.41 5.30 -9.35
CA TYR A 130 -16.47 4.41 -10.05
C TYR A 130 -15.03 4.76 -9.71
N ILE A 131 -14.14 3.75 -9.70
CA ILE A 131 -12.71 3.94 -9.39
C ILE A 131 -11.95 4.72 -10.48
N TYR A 132 -12.49 4.76 -11.71
CA TYR A 132 -11.98 5.53 -12.84
C TYR A 132 -13.14 6.19 -13.60
N GLU A 133 -12.87 7.33 -14.23
CA GLU A 133 -13.87 7.99 -15.08
C GLU A 133 -14.06 7.19 -16.37
N ILE A 134 -15.30 6.81 -16.66
CA ILE A 134 -15.62 5.97 -17.82
C ILE A 134 -15.73 6.88 -19.06
N PRO A 135 -14.86 6.71 -20.07
CA PRO A 135 -14.91 7.53 -21.27
C PRO A 135 -16.19 7.28 -22.08
N GLU A 136 -16.69 8.30 -22.77
CA GLU A 136 -17.88 8.18 -23.62
C GLU A 136 -17.73 7.11 -24.71
N SER A 137 -16.50 6.91 -25.23
CA SER A 137 -16.20 5.87 -26.21
C SER A 137 -16.50 4.45 -25.69
N ARG A 138 -16.35 4.20 -24.38
CA ARG A 138 -16.72 2.92 -23.75
C ARG A 138 -18.24 2.76 -23.70
N VAL A 139 -18.97 3.85 -23.45
CA VAL A 139 -20.45 3.84 -23.43
C VAL A 139 -21.00 3.57 -24.83
N ARG A 140 -20.55 4.32 -25.85
CA ARG A 140 -20.94 4.10 -27.25
C ARG A 140 -20.64 2.68 -27.74
N ARG A 141 -19.49 2.12 -27.35
CA ARG A 141 -19.13 0.73 -27.69
C ARG A 141 -20.05 -0.29 -27.02
N ARG A 142 -20.52 -0.05 -25.79
CA ARG A 142 -21.49 -0.94 -25.13
C ARG A 142 -22.84 -0.93 -25.85
N GLU A 143 -23.33 0.25 -26.23
CA GLU A 143 -24.58 0.41 -26.98
C GLU A 143 -24.52 -0.29 -28.34
N ALA A 144 -23.42 -0.12 -29.08
CA ALA A 144 -23.19 -0.80 -30.35
C ALA A 144 -23.17 -2.34 -30.22
N LEU A 145 -22.80 -2.86 -29.05
CA LEU A 145 -22.82 -4.29 -28.73
C LEU A 145 -24.15 -4.75 -28.10
N GLY A 146 -25.16 -3.87 -27.99
CA GLY A 146 -26.44 -4.18 -27.37
C GLY A 146 -26.36 -4.47 -25.86
N LEU A 147 -25.29 -4.03 -25.19
CA LEU A 147 -25.10 -4.26 -23.76
C LEU A 147 -25.93 -3.28 -22.92
N PRO A 148 -26.41 -3.69 -21.73
CA PRO A 148 -27.18 -2.80 -20.86
C PRO A 148 -26.37 -1.58 -20.42
N PRO A 149 -27.04 -0.45 -20.09
CA PRO A 149 -26.37 0.73 -19.57
C PRO A 149 -25.68 0.43 -18.24
N LEU A 150 -24.70 1.26 -17.90
CA LEU A 150 -24.00 1.13 -16.63
C LEU A 150 -24.93 1.39 -15.45
N PRO A 151 -24.80 0.65 -14.35
CA PRO A 151 -25.63 0.86 -13.17
C PRO A 151 -25.42 2.28 -12.63
N LYS A 152 -26.52 2.96 -12.31
CA LYS A 152 -26.42 4.26 -11.63
C LYS A 152 -26.04 4.01 -10.18
N VAL A 153 -24.94 4.62 -9.75
CA VAL A 153 -24.47 4.50 -8.37
C VAL A 153 -25.19 5.55 -7.52
N ASN A 154 -25.71 5.14 -6.36
CA ASN A 154 -26.28 6.06 -5.39
C ASN A 154 -25.15 6.77 -4.61
N ILE A 155 -24.75 7.95 -5.09
CA ILE A 155 -23.67 8.75 -4.51
C ILE A 155 -24.01 9.23 -3.10
N GLU A 156 -25.26 9.62 -2.85
CA GLU A 156 -25.71 10.06 -1.52
C GLU A 156 -25.64 8.92 -0.51
N GLY A 157 -26.11 7.73 -0.90
CA GLY A 157 -26.00 6.52 -0.09
C GLY A 157 -24.55 6.11 0.17
N LEU A 158 -23.67 6.27 -0.82
CA LEU A 158 -22.24 6.06 -0.68
C LEU A 158 -21.64 7.05 0.33
N ALA A 159 -21.92 8.35 0.17
CA ALA A 159 -21.43 9.40 1.08
C ALA A 159 -21.88 9.14 2.53
N LYS A 160 -23.14 8.73 2.73
CA LYS A 160 -23.68 8.33 4.03
C LYS A 160 -22.95 7.11 4.62
N SER A 161 -22.64 6.12 3.79
CA SER A 161 -21.92 4.91 4.24
C SER A 161 -20.48 5.21 4.67
N LEU A 162 -19.87 6.23 4.08
CA LEU A 162 -18.50 6.63 4.37
C LEU A 162 -18.40 7.74 5.44
N GLN A 163 -19.52 8.26 5.94
CA GLN A 163 -19.53 9.44 6.82
C GLN A 163 -18.77 9.27 8.14
N ASN A 164 -18.68 8.04 8.65
CA ASN A 164 -17.99 7.71 9.89
C ASN A 164 -16.51 7.32 9.67
N LEU A 165 -16.05 7.31 8.43
CA LEU A 165 -14.69 7.00 8.08
C LEU A 165 -13.95 8.32 7.81
N ASP A 166 -12.76 8.48 8.39
CA ASP A 166 -11.89 9.65 8.17
C ASP A 166 -11.19 9.58 6.79
N ILE A 167 -11.98 9.39 5.74
CA ILE A 167 -11.52 9.18 4.36
C ILE A 167 -11.16 10.51 3.70
N LYS A 168 -11.83 11.60 4.07
CA LYS A 168 -11.57 12.94 3.53
C LYS A 168 -10.14 13.40 3.78
N ARG A 169 -9.56 13.01 4.91
CA ARG A 169 -8.15 13.23 5.23
C ARG A 169 -7.19 12.74 4.15
N PHE A 170 -7.51 11.68 3.42
CA PHE A 170 -6.64 11.18 2.35
C PHE A 170 -6.67 12.04 1.09
N LEU A 171 -7.70 12.88 0.90
CA LEU A 171 -7.83 13.81 -0.22
C LEU A 171 -7.05 15.11 0.00
N GLU A 172 -6.85 15.52 1.25
CA GLU A 172 -6.26 16.81 1.62
C GLU A 172 -4.72 16.82 1.63
N VAL A 173 -4.08 15.65 1.55
CA VAL A 173 -2.61 15.54 1.59
C VAL A 173 -2.05 15.66 0.18
N SER A 174 -2.02 16.86 -0.38
CA SER A 174 -1.35 17.13 -1.65
C SER A 174 -0.47 18.38 -1.55
N ALA A 175 0.59 18.32 -0.75
CA ALA A 175 1.60 19.38 -0.71
C ALA A 175 2.94 18.99 -0.06
N GLN A 176 3.60 17.89 -0.44
CA GLN A 176 5.07 17.86 -0.32
C GLN A 176 5.71 16.75 -1.18
N LYS A 177 6.66 17.16 -2.02
CA LYS A 177 7.52 16.38 -2.95
C LYS A 177 6.98 16.16 -4.37
N SER A 178 6.63 17.28 -5.03
CA SER A 178 6.92 17.43 -6.46
C SER A 178 8.30 18.04 -6.62
N SER A 179 9.33 17.21 -6.68
CA SER A 179 10.59 17.55 -7.34
C SER A 179 11.20 16.26 -7.84
N GLU A 180 11.16 16.08 -9.16
CA GLU A 180 11.91 15.08 -9.94
C GLU A 180 11.36 13.65 -10.01
N ALA A 181 10.15 13.48 -10.57
CA ALA A 181 9.83 12.27 -11.31
C ALA A 181 10.12 12.51 -12.80
N LYS A 182 11.38 12.31 -13.21
CA LYS A 182 11.72 12.12 -14.62
C LYS A 182 11.00 10.88 -15.12
N ILE A 183 10.06 11.10 -16.04
CA ILE A 183 9.42 10.10 -16.88
C ILE A 183 10.55 9.37 -17.64
N TRP A 184 10.72 8.08 -17.41
CA TRP A 184 11.50 7.21 -18.29
C TRP A 184 10.53 6.28 -19.01
N VAL A 185 10.45 6.51 -20.32
CA VAL A 185 10.15 5.51 -21.34
C VAL A 185 11.28 4.51 -21.38
#